data_AF-A0A929E8Q7-F1
#
_entry.id   AF-A0A929E8Q7-F1
#
_cell.length_a   1.000
_cell.length_b   1.000
_cell.length_c   1.000
_cell.angle_alpha   90.00
_cell.angle_beta   90.00
_cell.angle_gamma   90.00
#
_symmetry.space_group_name_H-M   'P 1'
#
loop_
_entity.id
_entity.type
_entity.pdbx_description
1 polymer ?
#
loop_
_entity_poly.entity_id
_entity_poly.type
_entity_poly.pdbx_seq_one_letter_code
_entity_poly.pdbx_strand_id
1 'polypeptide(L)' 'MKYKVHRFPIRMTHDQDRLEKFLNNLRGEVVSITPNVAPVPFTWHAKVDFLLIVEKLEE' A
#
# COMPACT_ATOMS: atom_id res chain seq x y z
N MET A 1 -3.49 10.82 19.49
CA MET A 1 -3.55 9.82 18.39
C MET A 1 -2.81 10.34 17.17
N LYS A 2 -1.86 9.58 16.65
CA LYS A 2 -1.09 9.95 15.45
C LYS A 2 -1.34 8.94 14.33
N TYR A 3 -1.29 9.40 13.09
CA TYR A 3 -1.39 8.55 11.92
C TYR A 3 -0.11 8.68 11.09
N LYS A 4 0.32 7.56 10.52
CA LYS A 4 1.40 7.51 9.55
C LYS A 4 0.84 6.97 8.24
N VAL A 5 1.15 7.66 7.15
CA VAL A 5 0.75 7.24 5.81
C VAL A 5 1.98 6.76 5.06
N HIS A 6 1.91 5.55 4.55
CA HIS A 6 3.00 4.90 3.84
C HIS A 6 2.63 4.76 2.37
N ARG A 7 3.52 5.19 1.49
CA ARG A 7 3.47 4.86 0.06
C ARG A 7 4.23 3.57 -0.16
N PHE A 8 3.54 2.49 -0.49
CA PHE A 8 4.15 1.18 -0.73
C PHE A 8 4.07 0.82 -2.22
N PRO A 9 5.17 0.98 -2.99
CA PRO A 9 5.22 0.50 -4.37
C PRO A 9 4.98 -1.01 -4.41
N ILE A 10 4.16 -1.50 -5.34
CA ILE A 10 3.85 -2.94 -5.41
C ILE A 10 3.56 -3.40 -6.83
N ARG A 11 4.07 -4.59 -7.19
CA ARG A 11 3.54 -5.40 -8.28
C ARG A 11 2.60 -6.44 -7.69
N MET A 12 1.28 -6.18 -7.79
CA MET A 12 0.22 -6.96 -7.14
C MET A 12 0.31 -8.48 -7.38
N THR A 13 0.89 -8.92 -8.50
CA THR A 13 1.00 -10.33 -8.89
C THR A 13 2.25 -11.04 -8.37
N HIS A 14 3.24 -10.32 -7.83
CA HIS A 14 4.54 -10.88 -7.47
C HIS A 14 5.00 -10.51 -6.07
N ASP A 15 4.56 -9.37 -5.54
CA ASP A 15 5.11 -8.77 -4.32
C ASP A 15 4.29 -9.08 -3.05
N GLN A 16 3.50 -10.16 -3.04
CA GLN A 16 2.66 -10.51 -1.89
C GLN A 16 3.49 -10.71 -0.61
N ASP A 17 4.62 -11.43 -0.70
CA ASP A 17 5.50 -11.67 0.44
C ASP A 17 6.17 -10.38 0.94
N ARG A 18 6.48 -9.44 0.05
CA ARG A 18 7.03 -8.13 0.41
C ARG A 18 6.01 -7.28 1.15
N LEU A 19 4.75 -7.30 0.71
CA LEU A 19 3.66 -6.61 1.40
C LEU A 19 3.43 -7.21 2.78
N GLU A 20 3.40 -8.54 2.90
CA GLU A 20 3.25 -9.22 4.19
C GLU A 20 4.36 -8.85 5.16
N LYS A 21 5.63 -8.90 4.72
CA LYS A 21 6.78 -8.46 5.52
C LYS A 21 6.65 -6.99 5.94
N PHE A 22 6.20 -6.11 5.06
CA PHE A 22 5.98 -4.70 5.39
C PHE A 22 4.94 -4.55 6.50
N LEU A 23 3.78 -5.18 6.37
CA LEU A 23 2.68 -5.10 7.33
C LEU A 23 3.09 -5.65 8.71
N ASN A 24 3.80 -6.78 8.74
CA ASN A 24 4.29 -7.40 9.98
C ASN A 24 5.34 -6.57 10.73
N ASN A 25 5.94 -5.55 10.10
CA ASN A 25 6.91 -4.66 10.73
C ASN A 25 6.31 -3.31 11.18
N LEU A 26 5.01 -3.09 10.98
CA LEU A 26 4.33 -1.90 11.49
C LEU A 26 4.20 -1.96 13.01
N ARG A 27 4.25 -0.80 13.66
CA ARG A 27 4.17 -0.68 15.12
C ARG A 27 2.76 -0.39 15.60
N GLY A 28 1.93 0.17 14.71
CA GLY A 28 0.55 0.49 14.96
C GLY A 28 -0.44 -0.39 14.21
N GLU A 29 -1.71 -0.05 14.34
CA GLU A 29 -2.82 -0.74 13.69
C GLU A 29 -2.99 -0.24 12.24
N VAL A 30 -3.12 -1.16 11.28
CA VAL A 30 -3.47 -0.81 9.90
C VAL A 30 -4.96 -0.54 9.82
N VAL A 31 -5.33 0.71 9.55
CA VAL A 31 -6.75 1.13 9.48
C VAL A 31 -7.25 1.28 8.05
N SER A 32 -6.37 1.35 7.06
CA SER A 32 -6.74 1.41 5.63
C SER A 32 -5.60 1.01 4.71
N ILE A 33 -5.94 0.35 3.59
CA ILE A 33 -5.05 0.06 2.46
C ILE A 33 -5.80 0.45 1.18
N THR A 34 -5.35 1.52 0.52
CA THR A 34 -6.00 2.06 -0.70
C THR A 34 -5.05 1.97 -1.89
N PRO A 35 -5.43 1.29 -2.99
CA PRO A 35 -4.60 1.27 -4.19
C PRO A 35 -4.67 2.59 -4.96
N ASN A 36 -3.52 3.07 -5.42
CA ASN A 36 -3.47 4.03 -6.51
C ASN A 36 -3.45 3.26 -7.83
N VAL A 37 -4.51 3.42 -8.61
CA VAL A 37 -4.67 2.80 -9.93
C VAL A 37 -4.50 3.87 -11.00
N ALA A 38 -3.55 3.65 -11.92
CA ALA A 38 -3.27 4.55 -13.01
C ALA A 38 -3.55 3.88 -14.36
N PRO A 39 -4.13 4.61 -15.33
CA PRO A 39 -4.24 4.11 -16.70
C PRO A 39 -2.83 3.95 -17.29
N VAL A 40 -2.62 2.89 -18.09
CA VAL A 40 -1.39 2.71 -18.84
C VAL A 40 -1.54 3.44 -20.18
N PRO A 41 -0.68 4.44 -20.48
CA PRO A 41 -0.80 5.24 -21.70
C PRO A 41 -0.89 4.37 -22.96
N PHE A 42 -1.77 4.77 -23.89
CA PHE A 42 -2.01 4.09 -25.17
C PHE A 42 -2.55 2.66 -25.09
N THR A 43 -3.10 2.26 -23.93
CA THR A 43 -3.74 0.95 -23.76
C THR A 43 -5.09 1.09 -23.06
N TRP A 44 -5.90 0.03 -23.13
CA TRP A 44 -7.15 -0.10 -22.35
C TRP A 44 -6.94 -0.69 -20.95
N HIS A 45 -5.67 -0.84 -20.52
CA HIS A 45 -5.32 -1.44 -19.25
C HIS A 45 -5.13 -0.37 -18.17
N ALA A 46 -5.48 -0.74 -16.94
CA ALA A 46 -5.12 0.00 -15.75
C ALA A 46 -4.21 -0.86 -14.87
N LYS A 47 -3.23 -0.25 -14.22
CA LYS A 47 -2.33 -0.93 -13.29
C LYS A 47 -2.32 -0.23 -11.94
N VAL A 48 -2.11 -1.01 -10.88
CA VAL A 48 -1.77 -0.46 -9.57
C VAL A 48 -0.32 0.01 -9.62
N ASP A 49 -0.08 1.27 -9.21
CA ASP A 49 1.27 1.83 -9.09
C ASP A 49 1.82 1.60 -7.66
N PHE A 50 0.99 1.89 -6.65
CA PHE A 50 1.34 1.71 -5.24
C PHE A 50 0.09 1.58 -4.37
N LEU A 51 0.29 1.17 -3.12
CA LEU A 51 -0.71 1.22 -2.06
C LEU A 51 -0.41 2.41 -1.13
N LEU A 52 -1.45 3.14 -0.74
CA LEU A 52 -1.42 3.99 0.45
C LEU A 52 -1.86 3.15 1.63
N ILE A 53 -0.98 2.98 2.61
CA ILE A 53 -1.28 2.23 3.84
C ILE A 53 -1.31 3.23 4.98
N VAL A 54 -2.43 3.28 5.70
CA VAL A 54 -2.63 4.16 6.85
C VAL A 54 -2.46 3.34 8.11
N GLU A 55 -1.46 3.70 8.90
CA GLU A 55 -1.13 3.13 10.20
C GLU A 55 -1.55 4.11 11.30
N LYS A 56 -2.37 3.66 12.25
CA LYS A 56 -2.71 4.40 13.47
C LYS A 56 -1.71 4.02 14.55
N LEU A 57 -1.02 5.03 15.08
CA LEU A 57 -0.05 4.87 16.16
C LEU A 57 -0.74 5.14 17.50
N GLU A 58 -0.62 4.21 18.44
CA GLU A 58 -0.86 4.47 19.85
C GLU A 58 0.27 5.36 20.38
N GLU A 59 -0.07 6.34 21.22
CA GLU A 59 0.88 7.35 21.70
C GLU A 59 1.98 6.77 22.58
#